data_AF-A0A7X9IS27-F1
#
_entry.id   AF-A0A7X9IS27-F1
#
_cell.length_a   1.000
_cell.length_b   1.000
_cell.length_c   1.000
_cell.angle_alpha   90.00
_cell.angle_beta   90.00
_cell.angle_gamma   90.00
#
_symmetry.space_group_name_H-M   'P 1'
#
loop_
_entity.id
_entity.type
_entity.pdbx_description
1 polymer ?
#
loop_
_entity_poly.entity_id
_entity_poly.type
_entity_poly.pdbx_seq_one_letter_code
_entity_poly.pdbx_strand_id
1 'polypeptide(L)' 'MLAWKFKTEGKVYSSSVVTDNMVFFGSNDGYIYTVK' A
#
# COMPACT_ATOMS: atom_id res chain seq x y z
N MET A 1 2.55 -18.63 -6.50
CA MET A 1 1.31 -18.40 -5.71
C MET A 1 1.30 -16.97 -5.22
N LEU A 2 0.13 -16.34 -5.16
CA LEU A 2 -0.03 -15.00 -4.57
C LEU A 2 -0.31 -15.16 -3.08
N ALA A 3 0.49 -14.53 -2.22
CA ALA A 3 0.33 -14.62 -0.76
C ALA A 3 -0.84 -13.77 -0.25
N TRP A 4 -1.00 -12.56 -0.78
CA TRP A 4 -2.08 -11.65 -0.42
C TRP A 4 -2.32 -10.59 -1.52
N LYS A 5 -3.44 -9.87 -1.40
CA LYS A 5 -3.78 -8.74 -2.25
C LYS A 5 -4.58 -7.71 -1.45
N PHE A 6 -4.33 -6.43 -1.71
CA PHE A 6 -5.08 -5.31 -1.16
C PHE A 6 -5.55 -4.38 -2.30
N LYS A 7 -6.73 -3.77 -2.18
CA LYS A 7 -7.29 -2.85 -3.18
C LYS A 7 -7.30 -1.42 -2.63
N THR A 8 -6.76 -0.49 -3.41
CA THR A 8 -6.94 0.96 -3.24
C THR A 8 -7.99 1.47 -4.23
N GLU A 9 -8.51 2.68 -4.00
CA GLU A 9 -9.44 3.33 -4.93
C GLU A 9 -8.71 4.17 -5.98
N GLY A 10 -7.45 4.51 -5.73
CA GLY A 10 -6.53 5.14 -6.67
C GLY A 10 -5.40 4.23 -7.13
N LYS A 11 -4.65 4.69 -8.14
CA LYS A 11 -3.42 4.03 -8.59
C LYS A 11 -2.29 4.29 -7.59
N VAL A 12 -1.43 3.29 -7.38
CA VAL A 12 -0.20 3.41 -6.60
C VAL A 12 0.98 3.55 -7.56
N TYR A 13 1.55 4.75 -7.65
CA TYR A 13 2.76 5.04 -8.42
C TYR A 13 4.00 5.25 -7.53
N SER A 14 3.78 5.36 -6.22
CA SER A 14 4.84 5.58 -5.23
C SER A 14 5.54 4.26 -4.89
N SER A 15 6.78 4.37 -4.40
CA SER A 15 7.43 3.23 -3.74
C SER A 15 6.80 2.99 -2.38
N SER A 16 6.76 1.72 -1.94
CA SER A 16 6.33 1.38 -0.59
C SER A 16 7.51 1.37 0.40
N VAL A 17 7.20 1.55 1.68
CA VAL A 17 8.14 1.40 2.80
C VAL A 17 7.63 0.30 3.72
N VAL A 18 8.55 -0.55 4.20
CA VAL A 18 8.24 -1.60 5.17
C VAL A 18 8.96 -1.29 6.47
N THR A 19 8.20 -1.13 7.56
CA THR A 19 8.71 -0.97 8.93
C THR A 19 7.71 -1.54 9.90
N ASP A 20 8.17 -2.01 11.06
CA ASP A 20 7.30 -2.50 12.15
C ASP A 20 6.27 -3.55 11.71
N ASN A 21 6.68 -4.41 10.77
CA ASN A 21 5.84 -5.45 10.19
C ASN A 21 4.56 -4.91 9.49
N MET A 22 4.65 -3.70 8.94
CA MET A 22 3.61 -3.01 8.17
C MET A 22 4.19 -2.45 6.87
N VAL A 23 3.33 -2.30 5.86
CA VAL A 23 3.65 -1.72 4.55
C VAL A 23 2.91 -0.40 4.40
N PHE A 24 3.66 0.67 4.15
CA PHE A 24 3.17 2.02 3.95
C PHE A 24 3.34 2.43 2.49
N PHE A 25 2.30 3.01 1.89
CA PHE A 25 2.34 3.49 0.50
C PHE A 25 1.25 4.54 0.23
N GLY A 26 1.55 5.48 -0.67
CA GLY A 26 0.60 6.51 -1.10
C GLY A 26 -0.18 6.08 -2.34
N SER A 27 -1.47 6.42 -2.37
CA SER A 27 -2.37 6.21 -3.51
C SER A 27 -2.85 7.53 -4.09
N ASN A 28 -3.17 7.56 -5.39
CA ASN A 28 -3.68 8.73 -6.09
C ASN A 28 -5.15 9.05 -5.75
N ASP A 29 -5.78 8.32 -4.82
CA ASP A 29 -7.06 8.68 -4.20
C ASP A 29 -6.90 9.69 -3.05
N GLY A 30 -5.67 10.14 -2.77
CA GLY A 30 -5.36 11.15 -1.75
C GLY A 30 -5.05 10.58 -0.37
N TYR A 31 -4.98 9.25 -0.22
CA TYR A 31 -4.69 8.61 1.06
C TYR A 31 -3.33 7.92 1.09
N ILE A 32 -2.76 7.84 2.29
CA ILE A 32 -1.66 6.94 2.64
C ILE A 32 -2.29 5.70 3.29
N TYR A 33 -1.96 4.54 2.74
CA TYR A 33 -2.42 3.26 3.25
C TYR A 33 -1.35 2.62 4.13
N THR A 34 -1.80 1.90 5.15
CA THR A 34 -0.97 1.00 5.96
C THR A 34 -1.61 -0.38 5.93
N VAL A 35 -0.85 -1.39 5.51
CA VAL A 35 -1.31 -2.78 5.43
C VAL A 35 -0.40 -3.64 6.33
N LYS A 36 -1.01 -4.53 7.11
CA LYS A 36 -0.30 -5.50 7.96
C LYS A 36 -0.36 -6.89 7.35
#